data_AF-A0A256YII9-F1
#
_entry.id   AF-A0A256YII9-F1
#
_cell.length_a   1.000
_cell.length_b   1.000
_cell.length_c   1.000
_cell.angle_alpha   90.00
_cell.angle_beta   90.00
_cell.angle_gamma   90.00
#
_symmetry.space_group_name_H-M   'P 1'
#
loop_
_entity.id
_entity.type
_entity.pdbx_description
1 polymer ?
#
loop_
_entity_poly.entity_id
_entity_poly.type
_entity_poly.pdbx_seq_one_letter_code
_entity_poly.pdbx_strand_id
1 'polypeptide(L)'
;MFLPIRISAPHRTPYVTFTLIAINVIVFALIMTNPSSIVPGAIDYYDAQRRLAIVPASIVRGENLWTLITAMFVHADIFHLIGNMLFLFFFGGSVESAMGYRNYLVFYILCGLSATLFHILSITFVPTEYLFTTYTLNPWVTPVLGASGAISGVLGAYLIYYPRSRITFVYPV
;
A
#
# COMPACT_ATOMS: atom_id res chain seq x y z
N MET A 1 1.43 12.50 13.63
CA MET A 1 1.74 11.11 13.25
C MET A 1 2.79 10.57 14.22
N PHE A 2 2.58 9.39 14.81
CA PHE A 2 3.65 8.74 15.60
C PHE A 2 4.70 8.21 14.64
N LEU A 3 5.94 8.69 14.76
CA LEU A 3 7.04 8.30 13.90
C LEU A 3 7.90 7.27 14.61
N PRO A 4 7.91 5.98 14.19
CA PRO A 4 8.86 5.04 14.75
C PRO A 4 10.28 5.51 14.39
N ILE A 5 11.14 5.58 15.38
CA ILE A 5 12.56 5.94 15.22
C ILE A 5 13.49 4.76 15.53
N ARG A 6 12.97 3.77 16.27
CA ARG A 6 13.74 2.59 16.66
C ARG A 6 12.81 1.42 16.95
N ILE A 7 13.24 0.25 16.49
CA ILE A 7 12.69 -1.04 16.90
C ILE A 7 13.79 -1.90 17.52
N SER A 8 13.41 -2.79 18.44
CA SER A 8 14.36 -3.72 19.08
C SER A 8 14.48 -5.08 18.40
N ALA A 9 13.64 -5.37 17.39
CA ALA A 9 13.63 -6.65 16.73
C ALA A 9 14.88 -6.85 15.86
N PRO A 10 15.44 -8.08 15.80
CA PRO A 10 16.57 -8.39 14.95
C PRO A 10 16.15 -8.35 13.47
N HIS A 11 17.04 -7.85 12.62
CA HIS A 11 16.89 -7.90 11.17
C HIS A 11 18.19 -8.39 10.52
N ARG A 12 18.06 -9.19 9.48
CA ARG A 12 19.11 -9.47 8.48
C ARG A 12 18.92 -8.50 7.31
N THR A 13 19.89 -8.43 6.40
CA THR A 13 19.81 -7.58 5.20
C THR A 13 18.52 -7.90 4.43
N PRO A 14 17.53 -6.98 4.39
CA PRO A 14 16.19 -7.30 3.93
C PRO A 14 16.05 -6.95 2.44
N TYR A 15 16.50 -7.85 1.58
CA TYR A 15 16.57 -7.63 0.13
C TYR A 15 15.19 -7.34 -0.47
N VAL A 16 14.15 -8.07 -0.07
CA VAL A 16 12.80 -7.87 -0.62
C VAL A 16 12.21 -6.57 -0.12
N THR A 17 12.39 -6.25 1.17
CA THR A 17 11.93 -4.99 1.73
C THR A 17 12.55 -3.79 0.99
N PHE A 18 13.87 -3.79 0.78
CA PHE A 18 14.52 -2.73 0.02
C PHE A 18 14.11 -2.70 -1.45
N THR A 19 13.89 -3.86 -2.07
CA THR A 19 13.39 -3.94 -3.45
C THR A 19 11.99 -3.33 -3.55
N LEU A 20 11.08 -3.66 -2.64
CA LEU A 20 9.74 -3.09 -2.58
C LEU A 20 9.79 -1.57 -2.37
N ILE A 21 10.65 -1.08 -1.47
CA ILE A 21 10.85 0.35 -1.26
C ILE A 21 11.36 1.02 -2.55
N ALA A 22 12.38 0.45 -3.19
CA ALA A 22 12.95 0.97 -4.42
C ALA A 22 11.89 1.04 -5.54
N ILE A 23 11.09 -0.02 -5.74
CA ILE A 23 10.02 -0.04 -6.73
C ILE A 23 9.01 1.07 -6.45
N ASN A 24 8.55 1.22 -5.21
CA ASN A 24 7.58 2.26 -4.84
C ASN A 24 8.12 3.68 -5.11
N VAL A 25 9.37 3.94 -4.74
CA VAL A 25 10.03 5.23 -4.98
C VAL A 25 10.22 5.50 -6.47
N ILE A 26 10.65 4.49 -7.24
CA ILE A 26 10.83 4.61 -8.70
C ILE A 26 9.50 4.86 -9.40
N VAL A 27 8.47 4.08 -9.09
CA VAL A 27 7.12 4.25 -9.67
C VAL A 27 6.59 5.64 -9.35
N PHE A 28 6.69 6.09 -8.10
CA PHE A 28 6.26 7.44 -7.72
C PHE A 28 7.01 8.52 -8.50
N ALA A 29 8.35 8.43 -8.58
CA ALA A 29 9.16 9.40 -9.29
C ALA A 29 8.83 9.44 -10.80
N LEU A 30 8.60 8.28 -11.42
CA LEU A 30 8.23 8.18 -12.83
C LEU A 30 6.83 8.77 -13.07
N ILE A 31 5.83 8.45 -12.25
CA ILE A 31 4.49 9.05 -12.38
C ILE A 31 4.52 10.56 -12.16
N MET A 32 5.30 11.05 -11.20
CA MET A 32 5.42 12.47 -10.87
C MET A 32 6.11 13.28 -11.97
N THR A 33 7.14 12.74 -12.60
CA THR A 33 7.99 13.49 -13.54
C THR A 33 7.64 13.24 -15.00
N ASN A 34 7.24 12.01 -15.35
CA ASN A 34 6.89 11.60 -16.70
C ASN A 34 5.86 10.45 -16.67
N PRO A 35 4.59 10.73 -16.37
CA PRO A 35 3.56 9.68 -16.21
C PRO A 35 3.39 8.82 -17.47
N SER A 36 3.59 9.41 -18.65
CA SER A 36 3.51 8.72 -19.94
C SER A 36 4.57 7.62 -20.14
N SER A 37 5.67 7.65 -19.37
CA SER A 37 6.76 6.67 -19.47
C SER A 37 6.37 5.26 -19.02
N ILE A 38 5.42 5.15 -18.08
CA ILE A 38 4.95 3.86 -17.55
C ILE A 38 3.43 3.68 -17.73
N VAL A 39 2.68 4.76 -17.97
CA VAL A 39 1.26 4.72 -18.31
C VAL A 39 1.05 5.41 -19.66
N PRO A 40 1.09 4.65 -20.79
CA PRO A 40 0.92 5.24 -22.12
C PRO A 40 -0.34 6.11 -22.24
N GLY A 41 -0.16 7.32 -22.74
CA GLY A 41 -1.25 8.29 -22.92
C GLY A 41 -1.80 8.89 -21.63
N ALA A 42 -1.10 8.75 -20.49
CA ALA A 42 -1.41 9.52 -19.30
C ALA A 42 -1.03 10.99 -19.50
N ILE A 43 -1.97 11.89 -19.21
CA ILE A 43 -1.81 13.33 -19.44
C ILE A 43 -1.14 14.05 -18.26
N ASP A 44 -1.31 13.53 -17.06
CA ASP A 44 -0.71 14.06 -15.84
C ASP A 44 -0.56 12.97 -14.77
N TYR A 45 -0.04 13.38 -13.61
CA TYR A 45 0.15 12.56 -12.43
C TYR A 45 -1.16 11.92 -11.93
N TYR A 46 -2.25 12.68 -11.88
CA TYR A 46 -3.54 12.22 -11.35
C TYR A 46 -4.24 11.22 -12.27
N ASP A 47 -4.14 11.43 -13.59
CA ASP A 47 -4.65 10.50 -14.59
C ASP A 47 -3.90 9.16 -14.55
N ALA A 48 -2.57 9.20 -14.47
CA ALA A 48 -1.77 7.98 -14.29
C ALA A 48 -2.12 7.23 -12.98
N GLN A 49 -2.29 7.95 -11.87
CA GLN A 49 -2.75 7.36 -10.61
C GLN A 49 -4.09 6.67 -10.78
N ARG A 50 -5.08 7.35 -11.37
CA ARG A 50 -6.43 6.82 -11.56
C ARG A 50 -6.45 5.54 -12.40
N ARG A 51 -5.60 5.45 -13.42
CA ARG A 51 -5.50 4.28 -14.32
C ARG A 51 -4.83 3.07 -13.68
N LEU A 52 -3.96 3.29 -12.69
CA LEU A 52 -3.23 2.24 -11.97
C LEU A 52 -3.88 1.88 -10.63
N ALA A 53 -4.80 2.71 -10.13
CA ALA A 53 -5.54 2.51 -8.90
C ALA A 53 -6.68 1.50 -9.06
N ILE A 54 -7.07 0.89 -7.95
CA ILE A 54 -8.26 0.06 -7.88
C ILE A 54 -9.49 0.95 -7.91
N VAL A 55 -10.43 0.63 -8.80
CA VAL A 55 -11.79 1.15 -8.73
C VAL A 55 -12.70 -0.02 -8.33
N PRO A 56 -13.30 -0.02 -7.12
CA PRO A 56 -14.04 -1.17 -6.60
C PRO A 56 -15.10 -1.71 -7.57
N ALA A 57 -15.87 -0.82 -8.21
CA ALA A 57 -16.87 -1.21 -9.19
C ALA A 57 -16.28 -1.96 -10.40
N SER A 58 -15.09 -1.56 -10.87
CA SER A 58 -14.40 -2.21 -11.98
C SER A 58 -13.93 -3.61 -11.59
N ILE A 59 -13.37 -3.78 -10.39
CA ILE A 59 -12.94 -5.10 -9.90
C ILE A 59 -14.11 -6.06 -9.79
N VAL A 60 -15.24 -5.62 -9.24
CA VAL A 60 -16.45 -6.47 -9.12
C VAL A 60 -17.00 -6.88 -10.49
N ARG A 61 -16.81 -6.05 -11.53
CA ARG A 61 -17.17 -6.38 -12.91
C ARG A 61 -16.13 -7.25 -13.64
N GLY A 62 -15.00 -7.58 -13.00
CA GLY A 62 -13.90 -8.32 -13.64
C GLY A 62 -13.04 -7.47 -14.57
N GLU A 63 -13.16 -6.15 -14.50
CA GLU A 63 -12.40 -5.19 -15.31
C GLU A 63 -11.12 -4.76 -14.59
N ASN A 64 -10.08 -4.44 -15.36
CA ASN A 64 -8.84 -3.84 -14.86
C ASN A 64 -8.19 -4.62 -13.70
N LEU A 65 -8.27 -5.96 -13.70
CA LEU A 65 -7.79 -6.81 -12.59
C LEU A 65 -6.28 -6.68 -12.31
N TRP A 66 -5.49 -6.19 -13.27
CA TRP A 66 -4.09 -5.84 -13.05
C TRP A 66 -3.90 -4.77 -11.97
N THR A 67 -4.92 -3.93 -11.74
CA THR A 67 -4.91 -2.89 -10.70
C THR A 67 -4.84 -3.46 -9.29
N LEU A 68 -5.22 -4.73 -9.08
CA LEU A 68 -5.03 -5.43 -7.80
C LEU A 68 -3.56 -5.46 -7.37
N ILE A 69 -2.63 -5.47 -8.35
CA ILE A 69 -1.20 -5.43 -8.09
C ILE A 69 -0.66 -4.01 -8.25
N THR A 70 -0.98 -3.31 -9.33
CA THR A 70 -0.38 -1.98 -9.58
C THR A 70 -0.75 -0.96 -8.52
N ALA A 71 -1.97 -1.01 -7.97
CA ALA A 71 -2.41 -0.08 -6.94
C ALA A 71 -1.57 -0.17 -5.65
N MET A 72 -0.93 -1.31 -5.38
CA MET A 72 -0.02 -1.47 -4.25
C MET A 72 1.24 -0.61 -4.37
N PHE A 73 1.57 -0.11 -5.57
CA PHE A 73 2.80 0.64 -5.86
C PHE A 73 2.59 2.12 -6.19
N VAL A 74 1.34 2.57 -6.24
CA VAL A 74 0.97 3.96 -6.55
C VAL A 74 0.61 4.70 -5.28
N HIS A 75 1.05 5.95 -5.14
CA HIS A 75 0.81 6.77 -3.96
C HIS A 75 0.16 8.10 -4.34
N ALA A 76 -0.69 8.62 -3.45
CA ALA A 76 -1.49 9.82 -3.67
C ALA A 76 -0.63 11.09 -3.73
N ASP A 77 0.37 11.15 -2.87
CA ASP A 77 1.27 12.28 -2.68
C ASP A 77 2.57 11.81 -1.99
N ILE A 78 3.51 12.74 -1.82
CA ILE A 78 4.83 12.46 -1.25
C ILE A 78 4.74 12.02 0.23
N PHE A 79 3.81 12.57 1.01
CA PHE A 79 3.64 12.20 2.41
C PHE A 79 3.03 10.81 2.55
N HIS A 80 2.09 10.44 1.66
CA HIS A 80 1.57 9.08 1.58
C HIS A 80 2.69 8.06 1.27
N LEU A 81 3.58 8.38 0.30
CA LEU A 81 4.75 7.55 0.01
C LEU A 81 5.69 7.43 1.22
N ILE A 82 6.11 8.56 1.79
CA ILE A 82 7.06 8.58 2.91
C ILE A 82 6.50 7.79 4.10
N GLY A 83 5.21 7.96 4.42
CA GLY A 83 4.55 7.20 5.47
C GLY A 83 4.67 5.70 5.24
N ASN A 84 4.25 5.20 4.07
CA ASN A 84 4.33 3.78 3.75
C ASN A 84 5.78 3.25 3.78
N MET A 85 6.72 3.97 3.17
CA MET A 85 8.12 3.52 3.11
C MET A 85 8.77 3.50 4.49
N LEU A 86 8.41 4.43 5.37
CA LEU A 86 8.90 4.46 6.75
C LEU A 86 8.43 3.23 7.53
N PHE A 87 7.14 2.90 7.48
CA PHE A 87 6.64 1.68 8.13
C PHE A 87 7.25 0.42 7.51
N LEU A 88 7.33 0.34 6.18
CA LEU A 88 7.93 -0.80 5.50
C LEU A 88 9.41 -0.96 5.86
N PHE A 89 10.16 0.14 5.96
CA PHE A 89 11.58 0.14 6.35
C PHE A 89 11.79 -0.38 7.78
N PHE A 90 11.01 0.10 8.75
CA PHE A 90 11.16 -0.35 10.14
C PHE A 90 10.67 -1.77 10.35
N PHE A 91 9.52 -2.16 9.82
CA PHE A 91 8.89 -3.45 10.16
C PHE A 91 9.18 -4.54 9.15
N GLY A 92 9.31 -4.21 7.86
CA GLY A 92 9.46 -5.16 6.76
C GLY A 92 10.67 -6.06 6.93
N GLY A 93 11.85 -5.50 7.24
CA GLY A 93 13.07 -6.28 7.35
C GLY A 93 13.08 -7.29 8.50
N SER A 94 12.42 -6.97 9.61
CA SER A 94 12.26 -7.91 10.73
C SER A 94 11.34 -9.07 10.34
N VAL A 95 10.22 -8.78 9.68
CA VAL A 95 9.29 -9.83 9.22
C VAL A 95 9.89 -10.67 8.10
N GLU A 96 10.63 -10.05 7.17
CA GLU A 96 11.38 -10.75 6.12
C GLU A 96 12.42 -11.71 6.74
N SER A 97 13.09 -11.28 7.81
CA SER A 97 14.06 -12.11 8.53
C SER A 97 13.40 -13.31 9.23
N ALA A 98 12.17 -13.14 9.74
CA ALA A 98 11.41 -14.20 10.39
C ALA A 98 10.84 -15.22 9.39
N MET A 99 10.34 -14.75 8.24
CA MET A 99 9.65 -15.59 7.25
C MET A 99 10.59 -16.19 6.18
N GLY A 100 11.72 -15.52 5.92
CA GLY A 100 12.53 -15.70 4.73
C GLY A 100 11.96 -14.94 3.51
N TYR A 101 12.85 -14.49 2.62
CA TYR A 101 12.55 -13.56 1.53
C TYR A 101 11.41 -14.01 0.59
N ARG A 102 11.32 -15.31 0.23
CA ARG A 102 10.28 -15.84 -0.66
C ARG A 102 8.89 -15.78 -0.01
N ASN A 103 8.79 -16.29 1.21
CA ASN A 103 7.54 -16.32 1.97
C ASN A 103 7.09 -14.90 2.31
N TYR A 104 8.03 -14.01 2.63
CA TYR A 104 7.74 -12.61 2.87
C TYR A 104 7.15 -11.91 1.65
N LEU A 105 7.70 -12.13 0.45
CA LEU A 105 7.16 -11.55 -0.78
C LEU A 105 5.73 -12.03 -1.06
N VAL A 106 5.50 -13.34 -0.96
CA VAL A 106 4.16 -13.94 -1.15
C VAL A 106 3.20 -13.39 -0.09
N PHE A 107 3.63 -13.32 1.17
CA PHE A 107 2.85 -12.77 2.27
C PHE A 107 2.48 -11.31 2.01
N TYR A 108 3.41 -10.47 1.59
CA TYR A 108 3.17 -9.06 1.26
C TYR A 108 2.09 -8.91 0.19
N ILE A 109 2.19 -9.68 -0.90
CA ILE A 109 1.20 -9.67 -1.99
C ILE A 109 -0.18 -10.13 -1.47
N LEU A 110 -0.23 -11.25 -0.73
CA LEU A 110 -1.48 -11.77 -0.17
C LEU A 110 -2.14 -10.79 0.80
N CYS A 111 -1.36 -10.06 1.60
CA CYS A 111 -1.88 -9.01 2.47
C CYS A 111 -2.47 -7.85 1.67
N GLY A 112 -1.81 -7.42 0.59
CA GLY A 112 -2.35 -6.40 -0.31
C GLY A 112 -3.68 -6.82 -0.94
N LEU A 113 -3.73 -8.02 -1.52
CA LEU A 113 -4.94 -8.58 -2.13
C LEU A 113 -6.07 -8.75 -1.11
N SER A 114 -5.73 -9.22 0.10
CA SER A 114 -6.70 -9.38 1.19
C SER A 114 -7.23 -8.03 1.65
N ALA A 115 -6.39 -7.00 1.76
CA ALA A 115 -6.82 -5.65 2.10
C ALA A 115 -7.77 -5.08 1.05
N THR A 116 -7.50 -5.28 -0.24
CA THR A 116 -8.43 -4.90 -1.32
C THR A 116 -9.76 -5.64 -1.21
N LEU A 117 -9.73 -6.96 -0.97
CA LEU A 117 -10.94 -7.76 -0.81
C LEU A 117 -11.78 -7.26 0.38
N PHE A 118 -11.16 -7.09 1.56
CA PHE A 118 -11.86 -6.58 2.73
C PHE A 118 -12.36 -5.14 2.54
N HIS A 119 -11.62 -4.31 1.82
CA HIS A 119 -12.08 -2.97 1.46
C HIS A 119 -13.35 -3.05 0.60
N ILE A 120 -13.36 -3.84 -0.48
CA ILE A 120 -14.56 -4.02 -1.33
C ILE A 120 -15.74 -4.57 -0.53
N LEU A 121 -15.49 -5.58 0.33
CA LEU A 121 -16.52 -6.12 1.22
C LEU A 121 -17.06 -5.03 2.16
N SER A 122 -16.21 -4.17 2.72
CA SER A 122 -16.65 -3.09 3.61
C SER A 122 -17.62 -2.12 2.93
N ILE A 123 -17.47 -1.89 1.62
CA ILE A 123 -18.35 -1.02 0.84
C ILE A 123 -19.78 -1.59 0.76
N THR A 124 -19.94 -2.91 0.75
CA THR A 124 -21.27 -3.55 0.71
C THR A 124 -22.12 -3.27 1.96
N PHE A 125 -21.49 -2.85 3.05
CA PHE A 125 -22.16 -2.48 4.30
C PHE A 125 -22.43 -0.97 4.41
N VAL A 126 -22.03 -0.17 3.42
CA VAL A 126 -22.28 1.28 3.41
C VAL A 126 -23.77 1.53 3.12
N PRO A 127 -24.49 2.31 3.96
CA PRO A 127 -25.90 2.61 3.73
C PRO A 127 -26.13 3.27 2.37
N THR A 128 -27.20 2.88 1.69
CA THR A 128 -27.53 3.29 0.32
C THR A 128 -27.63 4.81 0.14
N GLU A 129 -28.03 5.54 1.18
CA GLU A 129 -28.07 7.01 1.16
C GLU A 129 -26.71 7.67 0.90
N TYR A 130 -25.60 7.03 1.27
CA TYR A 130 -24.24 7.50 0.96
C TYR A 130 -23.77 7.08 -0.43
N LEU A 131 -24.39 6.07 -1.05
CA LEU A 131 -24.01 5.54 -2.37
C LEU A 131 -24.46 6.44 -3.53
N PHE A 132 -25.44 7.32 -3.32
CA PHE A 132 -25.99 8.23 -4.35
C PHE A 132 -25.49 9.68 -4.22
N THR A 133 -24.46 9.91 -3.39
CA THR A 133 -23.82 11.23 -3.26
C THR A 133 -22.92 11.52 -4.47
N THR A 134 -22.43 12.77 -4.60
CA THR A 134 -21.52 13.23 -5.66
C THR A 134 -20.43 12.18 -5.97
N TYR A 135 -19.99 12.06 -7.23
CA TYR A 135 -18.95 11.10 -7.67
C TYR A 135 -17.71 10.98 -6.75
N THR A 136 -17.34 12.04 -6.02
CA THR A 136 -16.23 12.06 -5.07
C THR A 136 -16.50 11.35 -3.73
N LEU A 137 -17.75 11.06 -3.41
CA LEU A 137 -18.19 10.44 -2.15
C LEU A 137 -18.72 9.02 -2.34
N ASN A 138 -18.92 8.56 -3.59
CA ASN A 138 -19.36 7.19 -3.85
C ASN A 138 -18.17 6.21 -3.75
N PRO A 139 -18.12 5.35 -2.71
CA PRO A 139 -17.00 4.45 -2.47
C PRO A 139 -16.77 3.43 -3.58
N TRP A 140 -17.78 3.13 -4.40
CA TRP A 140 -17.65 2.18 -5.51
C TRP A 140 -16.78 2.71 -6.66
N VAL A 141 -16.72 4.03 -6.82
CA VAL A 141 -16.01 4.69 -7.94
C VAL A 141 -14.81 5.51 -7.49
N THR A 142 -14.65 5.74 -6.19
CA THR A 142 -13.46 6.37 -5.61
C THR A 142 -12.23 5.47 -5.80
N PRO A 143 -11.18 5.94 -6.48
CA PRO A 143 -9.95 5.16 -6.66
C PRO A 143 -9.22 4.89 -5.35
N VAL A 144 -8.68 3.68 -5.21
CA VAL A 144 -7.92 3.21 -4.05
C VAL A 144 -6.51 2.82 -4.50
N LEU A 145 -5.51 3.37 -3.82
CA LEU A 145 -4.09 3.18 -4.13
C LEU A 145 -3.26 3.27 -2.85
N GLY A 146 -2.07 2.67 -2.88
CA GLY A 146 -1.09 2.69 -1.79
C GLY A 146 -0.69 1.31 -1.32
N ALA A 147 0.55 1.21 -0.83
CA ALA A 147 1.11 -0.01 -0.24
C ALA A 147 0.53 -0.34 1.16
N SER A 148 -0.28 0.55 1.73
CA SER A 148 -0.70 0.54 3.14
C SER A 148 -1.40 -0.76 3.55
N GLY A 149 -2.26 -1.32 2.71
CA GLY A 149 -2.94 -2.59 3.02
C GLY A 149 -1.98 -3.76 3.24
N ALA A 150 -0.96 -3.89 2.39
CA ALA A 150 0.07 -4.90 2.55
C ALA A 150 0.96 -4.61 3.78
N ILE A 151 1.32 -3.34 4.00
CA ILE A 151 2.13 -2.91 5.14
C ILE A 151 1.40 -3.13 6.47
N SER A 152 0.08 -2.94 6.54
CA SER A 152 -0.72 -3.28 7.71
C SER A 152 -0.66 -4.78 8.03
N GLY A 153 -0.68 -5.63 7.00
CA GLY A 153 -0.45 -7.07 7.16
C GLY A 153 0.96 -7.40 7.67
N VAL A 154 1.98 -6.72 7.15
CA VAL A 154 3.37 -6.81 7.66
C VAL A 154 3.45 -6.37 9.13
N LEU A 155 2.80 -5.28 9.51
CA LEU A 155 2.75 -4.83 10.90
C LEU A 155 2.04 -5.85 11.79
N GLY A 156 0.94 -6.44 11.33
CA GLY A 156 0.26 -7.53 12.04
C GLY A 156 1.19 -8.74 12.27
N ALA A 157 1.91 -9.16 11.23
CA ALA A 157 2.91 -10.23 11.36
C ALA A 157 4.03 -9.85 12.33
N TYR A 158 4.52 -8.61 12.28
CA TYR A 158 5.53 -8.11 13.21
C TYR A 158 5.07 -8.23 14.67
N LEU A 159 3.81 -7.84 14.97
CA LEU A 159 3.25 -7.96 16.31
C LEU A 159 3.14 -9.41 16.78
N ILE A 160 2.90 -10.36 15.87
CA ILE A 160 2.83 -11.80 16.17
C ILE A 160 4.22 -12.38 16.41
N TYR A 161 5.21 -12.08 15.57
CA TYR A 161 6.57 -12.61 15.70
C TYR A 161 7.35 -11.98 16.84
N TYR A 162 7.10 -10.70 17.12
CA TYR A 162 7.86 -9.90 18.08
C TYR A 162 6.97 -9.22 19.13
N PRO A 163 6.11 -9.96 19.87
CA PRO A 163 5.12 -9.39 20.78
C PRO A 163 5.73 -8.64 21.97
N ARG A 164 7.02 -8.87 22.26
CA ARG A 164 7.78 -8.19 23.32
C ARG A 164 8.75 -7.13 22.80
N SER A 165 8.75 -6.86 21.49
CA SER A 165 9.63 -5.83 20.94
C SER A 165 9.19 -4.44 21.38
N ARG A 166 10.17 -3.60 21.72
CA ARG A 166 9.94 -2.20 22.05
C ARG A 166 10.04 -1.38 20.76
N ILE A 167 9.02 -0.58 20.51
CA ILE A 167 8.99 0.41 19.43
C ILE A 167 9.08 1.79 20.08
N THR A 168 10.08 2.57 19.70
CA THR A 168 10.22 3.95 20.16
C THR A 168 9.62 4.86 19.10
N PHE A 169 8.63 5.66 19.49
CA PHE A 169 8.01 6.66 18.65
C PHE A 169 8.45 8.07 19.07
N VAL A 170 8.57 8.96 18.09
CA VAL A 170 8.62 10.40 18.30
C VAL A 170 7.28 11.00 17.89
N TYR A 171 6.79 11.92 18.71
CA TYR A 171 5.65 12.76 18.40
C TYR A 171 6.19 14.15 18.02
N PRO A 172 6.09 14.57 16.75
CA PRO A 172 6.38 15.95 16.40
C PRO A 172 5.29 16.84 17.01
N VAL A 173 5.68 17.71 17.95
CA VAL A 173 4.84 18.76 18.55
C VAL A 173 4.73 19.91 17.57
#